data_AF-A0A1S2VIG2-F1
#
_entry.id   AF-A0A1S2VIG2-F1
#
_cell.length_a   1.000
_cell.length_b   1.000
_cell.length_c   1.000
_cell.angle_alpha   90.00
_cell.angle_beta   90.00
_cell.angle_gamma   90.00
#
_symmetry.space_group_name_H-M   'P 1'
#
loop_
_entity.id
_entity.type
_entity.pdbx_description
1 polymer ?
#
loop_
_entity_poly.entity_id
_entity_poly.type
_entity_poly.pdbx_seq_one_letter_code
_entity_poly.pdbx_strand_id
1 'polypeptide(L)'
;MMKKEGEITVEEVVVALFALKEFVPKMDQVISLLSLVTENDKELDKHFTTEELSDYLPGKPAVSTLRNKFQRREIPGRKVGKRIVFLKSEIDQWLKGERPAMQVELQEQAEAYLNSRQTKRKKNAAQVASGRASVNRRRA
;
A
#
# COMPACT_ATOMS: atom_id res chain seq x y z
N MET A 1 15.63 -52.82 26.21
CA MET A 1 15.70 -51.93 27.39
C MET A 1 14.86 -50.70 27.07
N MET A 2 13.68 -50.55 27.65
CA MET A 2 12.80 -49.40 27.38
C MET A 2 13.18 -48.26 28.33
N LYS A 3 13.54 -47.09 27.78
CA LYS A 3 13.80 -45.87 28.58
C LYS A 3 12.53 -45.53 29.37
N LYS A 4 12.64 -45.29 30.69
CA LYS A 4 11.53 -44.77 31.50
C LYS A 4 11.24 -43.33 31.07
N GLU A 5 9.98 -42.99 30.85
CA GLU A 5 9.57 -41.61 30.55
C GLU A 5 10.00 -40.69 31.69
N GLY A 6 10.85 -39.70 31.36
CA GLY A 6 11.35 -38.68 32.30
C GLY A 6 12.79 -38.85 32.79
N GLU A 7 13.48 -39.95 32.46
CA GLU A 7 14.88 -40.14 32.87
C GLU A 7 15.83 -39.58 31.80
N ILE A 8 16.22 -38.30 31.96
CA ILE A 8 17.19 -37.65 31.08
C ILE A 8 18.60 -38.06 31.49
N THR A 9 19.36 -38.60 30.54
CA THR A 9 20.74 -39.00 30.77
C THR A 9 21.67 -37.78 30.78
N VAL A 10 22.77 -37.84 31.53
CA VAL A 10 23.77 -36.76 31.60
C VAL A 10 24.28 -36.39 30.20
N GLU A 11 24.43 -37.38 29.30
CA GLU A 11 24.82 -37.18 27.90
C GLU A 11 23.82 -36.31 27.14
N GLU A 12 22.51 -36.56 27.30
CA GLU A 12 21.45 -35.75 26.69
C GLU A 12 21.43 -34.33 27.25
N VAL A 13 21.74 -34.14 28.54
CA VAL A 13 21.88 -32.81 29.16
C VAL A 13 23.06 -32.04 28.57
N VAL A 14 24.21 -32.69 28.38
CA VAL A 14 25.42 -32.06 27.82
C VAL A 14 25.20 -31.66 26.36
N VAL A 15 24.53 -32.50 25.57
CA VAL A 15 24.17 -32.18 24.18
C VAL A 15 23.20 -30.99 24.14
N ALA A 16 22.19 -30.97 25.00
CA ALA A 16 21.24 -29.86 25.08
C ALA A 16 21.94 -28.54 25.51
N LEU A 17 22.87 -28.60 26.46
CA LEU A 17 23.67 -27.44 26.89
C LEU A 17 24.52 -26.86 25.75
N PHE A 18 25.14 -27.72 24.94
CA PHE A 18 25.94 -27.26 23.80
C PHE A 18 25.06 -26.60 22.73
N ALA A 19 23.91 -27.21 22.42
CA ALA A 19 22.93 -26.63 21.51
C ALA A 19 22.41 -25.27 22.00
N LEU A 20 22.11 -25.16 23.30
CA LEU A 20 21.70 -23.89 23.91
C LEU A 20 22.81 -22.84 23.86
N LYS A 21 24.06 -23.23 24.13
CA LYS A 21 25.22 -22.32 24.08
C LYS A 21 25.39 -21.69 22.70
N GLU A 22 25.13 -22.42 21.62
CA GLU A 22 25.18 -21.88 20.25
C GLU A 22 23.92 -21.10 19.86
N PHE A 23 22.78 -21.38 20.49
CA PHE A 23 21.49 -20.78 20.15
C PHE A 23 21.28 -19.41 20.83
N VAL A 24 21.71 -19.26 22.09
CA VAL A 24 21.63 -17.99 22.83
C VAL A 24 22.21 -16.80 22.06
N PRO A 25 23.45 -16.84 21.50
CA PRO A 25 23.99 -15.70 20.76
C PRO A 25 23.24 -15.42 19.45
N LYS A 26 22.65 -16.45 18.82
CA LYS A 26 21.80 -16.26 17.63
C LYS A 26 20.50 -15.55 18.00
N MET A 27 19.93 -15.87 19.16
CA MET A 27 18.75 -15.17 19.70
C MET A 27 19.07 -13.71 20.00
N ASP A 28 20.23 -13.42 20.59
CA ASP A 28 20.67 -12.04 20.83
C ASP A 28 20.81 -11.24 19.54
N GLN A 29 21.34 -11.86 18.48
CA GLN A 29 21.41 -11.25 17.15
C GLN A 29 20.02 -10.97 16.57
N VAL A 30 19.08 -11.91 16.67
CA VAL A 30 17.70 -11.72 16.21
C VAL A 30 17.00 -10.61 17.01
N ILE A 31 17.20 -10.55 18.33
CA ILE A 31 16.64 -9.49 19.19
C ILE A 31 17.21 -8.12 18.79
N SER A 32 18.52 -8.04 18.54
CA SER A 32 19.17 -6.81 18.09
C SER A 32 18.63 -6.33 16.74
N LEU A 33 18.48 -7.24 15.77
CA LEU A 33 17.90 -6.93 14.46
C LEU A 33 16.44 -6.48 14.58
N LEU A 34 15.63 -7.16 15.41
CA LEU A 34 14.25 -6.77 15.66
C LEU A 34 14.16 -5.39 16.32
N SER A 35 15.03 -5.07 17.27
CA SER A 35 15.08 -3.74 17.90
C SER A 35 15.28 -2.65 16.84
N LEU A 36 16.25 -2.83 15.94
CA LEU A 36 16.53 -1.89 14.85
C LEU A 36 15.33 -1.72 13.90
N VAL A 37 14.62 -2.80 13.58
CA VAL A 37 13.42 -2.74 12.75
C VAL A 37 12.29 -2.01 13.47
N THR A 38 12.02 -2.32 14.75
CA THR A 38 10.92 -1.67 15.49
C THR A 38 11.17 -0.19 15.77
N GLU A 39 12.42 0.25 15.89
CA GLU A 39 12.75 1.68 16.01
C GLU A 39 12.48 2.44 14.71
N ASN A 40 12.77 1.83 13.55
CA ASN A 40 12.39 2.39 12.25
C ASN A 40 10.86 2.46 12.09
N ASP A 41 10.14 1.42 12.48
CA ASP A 41 8.67 1.39 12.38
C ASP A 41 7.99 2.45 13.27
N LYS A 42 8.52 2.68 14.49
CA LYS A 42 8.02 3.75 15.37
C LYS A 42 8.22 5.15 14.79
N GLU A 43 9.28 5.39 14.02
CA GLU A 43 9.44 6.65 13.30
C GLU A 43 8.50 6.78 12.11
N LEU A 44 8.19 5.67 11.43
CA LEU A 44 7.34 5.61 10.24
C LEU A 44 5.86 5.88 10.54
N ASP A 45 5.39 5.57 11.75
CA ASP A 45 4.02 5.82 12.22
C ASP A 45 3.79 7.24 12.76
N LYS A 46 4.78 8.13 12.62
CA LYS A 46 4.61 9.53 12.99
C LYS A 46 3.56 10.20 12.10
N HIS A 47 2.60 10.86 12.74
CA HIS A 47 1.57 11.63 12.09
C HIS A 47 1.99 13.10 12.03
N PHE A 48 1.96 13.70 10.84
CA PHE A 48 2.20 15.11 10.61
C PHE A 48 0.88 15.87 10.44
N THR A 49 0.84 17.06 11.03
CA THR A 49 -0.10 18.11 10.69
C THR A 49 0.28 18.79 9.37
N THR A 50 -0.59 19.65 8.83
CA THR A 50 -0.29 20.36 7.58
C THR A 50 0.89 21.33 7.71
N GLU A 51 1.13 21.85 8.92
CA GLU A 51 2.26 22.73 9.23
C GLU A 51 3.57 21.93 9.30
N GLU A 52 3.59 20.83 10.06
CA GLU A 52 4.76 19.96 10.14
C GLU A 52 5.14 19.36 8.77
N LEU A 53 4.14 19.04 7.95
CA LEU A 53 4.38 18.58 6.59
C LEU A 53 5.00 19.66 5.69
N SER A 54 4.64 20.93 5.87
CA SER A 54 5.28 22.05 5.17
C SER A 54 6.77 22.10 5.49
N ASP A 55 7.14 21.93 6.76
CA ASP A 55 8.55 21.93 7.16
C ASP A 55 9.29 20.67 6.73
N TYR A 56 8.59 19.54 6.64
CA TYR A 56 9.15 18.25 6.23
C TYR A 56 9.49 18.20 4.74
N LEU A 57 8.67 18.81 3.89
CA LEU A 57 8.83 18.71 2.44
C LEU A 57 9.97 19.59 1.90
N PRO A 58 10.73 19.10 0.90
CA PRO A 58 11.73 19.90 0.22
C PRO A 58 11.08 21.11 -0.45
N GLY A 59 11.63 22.31 -0.22
CA GLY A 59 11.11 23.57 -0.76
C GLY A 59 10.04 24.26 0.09
N LYS A 60 9.64 23.67 1.23
CA LYS A 60 8.74 24.28 2.24
C LYS A 60 7.49 24.94 1.65
N PRO A 61 6.65 24.18 0.92
CA PRO A 61 5.45 24.72 0.30
C PRO A 61 4.47 25.26 1.34
N ALA A 62 3.86 26.42 1.06
CA ALA A 62 2.89 27.03 1.98
C ALA A 62 1.75 26.06 2.35
N VAL A 63 1.27 26.17 3.60
CA VAL A 63 0.17 25.35 4.15
C VAL A 63 -1.08 25.38 3.26
N SER A 64 -1.39 26.53 2.65
CA SER A 64 -2.51 26.67 1.71
C SER A 64 -2.32 25.82 0.45
N THR A 65 -1.11 25.78 -0.10
CA THR A 65 -0.74 24.94 -1.24
C THR A 65 -0.89 23.46 -0.88
N LEU A 66 -0.44 23.03 0.29
CA LEU A 66 -0.61 21.64 0.74
C LEU A 66 -2.08 21.26 0.90
N ARG A 67 -2.91 22.12 1.48
CA ARG A 67 -4.36 21.89 1.54
C ARG A 67 -4.98 21.75 0.15
N ASN A 68 -4.59 22.60 -0.80
CA ASN A 68 -5.08 22.53 -2.18
C ASN A 68 -4.62 21.24 -2.87
N LYS A 69 -3.37 20.83 -2.67
CA LYS A 69 -2.84 19.55 -3.19
C LYS A 69 -3.59 18.36 -2.60
N PHE A 70 -3.87 18.39 -1.30
CA PHE A 70 -4.65 17.36 -0.62
C PHE A 70 -6.08 17.27 -1.18
N GLN A 71 -6.75 18.42 -1.35
CA GLN A 71 -8.08 18.46 -1.95
C GLN A 71 -8.09 17.95 -3.39
N ARG A 72 -7.04 18.26 -4.16
CA ARG A 72 -6.82 17.76 -5.52
C ARG A 72 -6.29 16.32 -5.57
N ARG A 73 -6.18 15.64 -4.41
CA ARG A 73 -5.76 14.23 -4.31
C ARG A 73 -4.35 13.99 -4.89
N GLU A 74 -3.49 15.00 -4.85
CA GLU A 74 -2.10 14.91 -5.33
C GLU A 74 -1.13 14.42 -4.26
N ILE A 75 -1.49 14.59 -2.99
CA ILE A 75 -0.68 14.20 -1.84
C ILE A 75 -1.52 13.26 -0.96
N PRO A 76 -0.98 12.11 -0.53
CA PRO A 76 -1.69 11.19 0.34
C PRO A 76 -1.94 11.82 1.70
N GLY A 77 -3.00 11.37 2.39
CA GLY A 77 -3.33 11.83 3.73
C GLY A 77 -4.75 11.44 4.15
N ARG A 78 -5.03 11.58 5.45
CA ARG A 78 -6.33 11.25 6.06
C ARG A 78 -7.01 12.49 6.63
N LYS A 79 -8.32 12.60 6.37
CA LYS A 79 -9.15 13.65 6.97
C LYS A 79 -9.69 13.19 8.32
N VAL A 80 -9.32 13.89 9.38
CA VAL A 80 -9.79 13.63 10.75
C VAL A 80 -10.58 14.86 11.22
N GLY A 81 -11.90 14.78 11.11
CA GLY A 81 -12.80 15.91 11.37
C GLY A 81 -12.50 17.11 10.46
N LYS A 82 -12.07 18.23 11.06
CA LYS A 82 -11.70 19.47 10.34
C LYS A 82 -10.21 19.53 9.97
N ARG A 83 -9.39 18.61 10.50
CA ARG A 83 -7.94 18.58 10.28
C ARG A 83 -7.56 17.51 9.26
N ILE A 84 -6.42 17.71 8.63
CA ILE A 84 -5.81 16.73 7.71
C ILE A 84 -4.54 16.25 8.38
N VAL A 85 -4.36 14.94 8.42
CA VAL A 85 -3.23 14.27 9.05
C VAL A 85 -2.51 13.43 8.00
N PHE A 86 -1.19 13.47 8.03
CA PHE A 86 -0.32 12.84 7.05
C PHE A 86 0.56 11.82 7.75
N LEU A 87 0.57 10.57 7.30
CA LEU A 87 1.46 9.57 7.86
C LEU A 87 2.84 9.73 7.22
N LYS A 88 3.91 9.81 8.01
CA LYS A 88 5.29 10.01 7.51
C LYS A 88 5.64 8.95 6.46
N SER A 89 5.39 7.67 6.75
CA SER A 89 5.66 6.56 5.82
C SER A 89 4.95 6.70 4.47
N GLU A 90 3.69 7.15 4.47
CA GLU A 90 2.89 7.36 3.26
C GLU A 90 3.44 8.53 2.42
N ILE A 91 3.89 9.60 3.08
CA ILE A 91 4.57 10.72 2.43
C ILE A 91 5.93 10.29 1.87
N ASP A 92 6.69 9.47 2.59
CA ASP A 92 8.00 8.99 2.15
C ASP A 92 7.90 8.08 0.93
N GLN A 93 6.90 7.20 0.88
CA GLN A 93 6.60 6.39 -0.30
C GLN A 93 6.20 7.27 -1.48
N TRP A 94 5.35 8.27 -1.25
CA TRP A 94 4.95 9.24 -2.27
C TRP A 94 6.15 10.04 -2.83
N LEU A 95 7.07 10.48 -1.97
CA LEU A 95 8.29 11.18 -2.38
C LEU A 95 9.23 10.30 -3.21
N LYS A 96 9.26 8.98 -2.97
CA LYS A 96 10.03 8.01 -3.76
C LYS A 96 9.46 7.80 -5.18
N GLY A 97 8.32 8.41 -5.50
CA GLY A 97 7.69 8.32 -6.81
C GLY A 97 6.84 7.06 -6.99
N GLU A 98 6.58 6.31 -5.92
CA GLU A 98 5.51 5.32 -5.91
C GLU A 98 4.21 6.10 -6.06
N ARG A 99 3.59 6.03 -7.25
CA ARG A 99 2.34 6.75 -7.51
C ARG A 99 1.32 6.30 -6.45
N PRO A 100 0.69 7.23 -5.72
CA PRO A 100 -0.27 6.87 -4.71
C PRO A 100 -1.43 6.12 -5.39
N ALA A 101 -1.86 5.00 -4.80
CA ALA A 101 -2.87 4.09 -5.38
C ALA A 101 -4.11 4.82 -5.94
N MET A 102 -4.51 5.93 -5.31
CA MET A 102 -5.64 6.78 -5.72
C MET A 102 -5.49 7.41 -7.12
N GLN A 103 -4.28 7.75 -7.58
CA GLN A 103 -4.09 8.31 -8.92
C GLN A 103 -4.16 7.23 -10.00
N VAL A 104 -3.68 6.01 -9.68
CA VAL A 104 -3.81 4.85 -10.55
C VAL A 104 -5.28 4.48 -10.71
N GLU A 105 -6.03 4.40 -9.61
CA GLU A 105 -7.47 4.11 -9.62
C GLU A 105 -8.27 5.12 -10.45
N LEU A 106 -7.97 6.41 -10.37
CA LEU A 106 -8.71 7.44 -11.14
C LEU A 106 -8.44 7.31 -12.64
N GLN A 107 -7.21 6.98 -13.02
CA GLN A 107 -6.82 6.79 -14.41
C GLN A 107 -7.47 5.54 -14.99
N GLU A 108 -7.47 4.44 -14.22
CA GLU A 108 -8.19 3.21 -14.56
C GLU A 108 -9.71 3.45 -14.69
N GLN A 109 -10.31 4.23 -13.79
CA GLN A 109 -11.72 4.62 -13.88
C GLN A 109 -12.01 5.44 -15.15
N ALA A 110 -11.13 6.36 -15.53
CA ALA A 110 -11.28 7.16 -16.75
C ALA A 110 -11.19 6.27 -18.00
N GLU A 111 -10.23 5.35 -18.03
CA GLU A 111 -10.05 4.37 -19.12
C GLU A 111 -11.26 3.43 -19.23
N ALA A 112 -11.75 2.92 -18.10
CA ALA A 112 -12.96 2.10 -18.04
C ALA A 112 -14.19 2.88 -18.57
N TYR A 113 -14.33 4.15 -18.20
CA TYR A 113 -15.42 5.00 -18.69
C TYR A 113 -15.37 5.18 -20.21
N LEU A 114 -14.20 5.50 -20.78
CA LEU A 114 -14.01 5.64 -22.22
C LEU A 114 -14.31 4.33 -22.97
N ASN A 115 -13.81 3.20 -22.47
CA ASN A 115 -14.04 1.88 -23.05
C ASN A 115 -15.53 1.48 -23.04
N SER A 116 -16.23 1.74 -21.95
CA SER A 116 -17.68 1.48 -21.85
C SER A 116 -18.51 2.34 -22.82
N ARG A 117 -18.05 3.56 -23.12
CA ARG A 117 -18.72 4.48 -24.07
C ARG A 117 -18.49 4.05 -25.52
N GLN A 118 -17.29 3.58 -25.86
CA GLN A 118 -16.98 3.09 -27.21
C GLN A 118 -17.76 1.82 -27.55
N THR A 119 -17.87 0.87 -26.62
CA THR A 119 -18.62 -0.38 -26.83
C THR A 119 -20.12 -0.13 -27.05
N LYS A 120 -20.73 0.80 -26.29
CA LYS A 120 -22.12 1.23 -26.49
C LYS A 120 -22.34 1.86 -27.87
N ARG A 121 -21.42 2.71 -28.33
CA ARG A 121 -21.50 3.33 -29.68
C ARG A 121 -21.43 2.29 -30.80
N LYS A 122 -20.54 1.30 -30.69
CA LYS A 122 -20.40 0.22 -31.69
C LYS A 122 -21.64 -0.67 -31.75
N LYS A 123 -22.24 -1.03 -30.61
CA LYS A 123 -23.49 -1.83 -30.56
C LYS A 123 -24.67 -1.10 -31.21
N ASN A 124 -24.83 0.18 -30.92
CA ASN A 124 -25.89 0.99 -31.55
C ASN A 124 -25.70 1.13 -33.07
N ALA A 125 -24.46 1.32 -33.55
CA ALA A 125 -24.19 1.38 -34.99
C ALA A 125 -24.51 0.06 -35.71
N ALA A 126 -24.18 -1.09 -35.10
CA ALA A 126 -24.48 -2.40 -35.66
C ALA A 126 -25.99 -2.70 -35.74
N GLN A 127 -26.76 -2.26 -34.74
CA GLN A 127 -28.22 -2.43 -34.71
C GLN A 127 -28.95 -1.54 -35.71
N VAL A 128 -28.45 -0.32 -35.96
CA VAL A 128 -28.98 0.57 -37.00
C VAL A 128 -28.67 0.03 -38.41
N ALA A 129 -27.50 -0.58 -38.60
CA ALA A 129 -27.12 -1.20 -39.87
C ALA A 129 -27.97 -2.46 -40.18
N SER A 130 -28.23 -3.32 -39.19
CA SER A 130 -29.07 -4.51 -39.38
C SER A 130 -30.55 -4.17 -39.58
N GLY A 131 -31.05 -3.12 -38.92
CA GLY A 131 -32.41 -2.60 -39.13
C GLY A 131 -32.63 -2.07 -40.55
N ARG A 132 -31.67 -1.30 -41.09
CA ARG A 132 -31.72 -0.80 -42.48
C ARG A 132 -31.64 -1.91 -43.52
N ALA A 133 -30.82 -2.94 -43.30
CA ALA A 133 -30.69 -4.10 -44.20
C ALA A 133 -31.94 -4.99 -44.22
N SER A 134 -32.79 -4.93 -43.19
CA SER A 134 -34.02 -5.73 -43.08
C SER A 134 -35.23 -5.05 -43.75
N VAL A 135 -35.26 -3.71 -43.76
CA VAL A 135 -36.31 -2.92 -44.43
C VAL A 135 -36.16 -2.98 -45.96
N ASN A 136 -34.93 -2.99 -46.47
CA ASN A 136 -34.68 -2.96 -47.92
C ASN A 136 -34.92 -4.31 -48.63
N ARG A 137 -35.09 -5.41 -47.88
CA ARG A 137 -35.40 -6.75 -48.43
C ARG A 137 -36.90 -7.03 -48.59
N ARG A 138 -37.79 -6.17 -48.09
CA ARG A 138 -39.26 -6.32 -48.18
C ARG A 138 -39.91 -5.48 -49.28
N ARG A 139 -39.11 -4.80 -50.11
CA ARG A 139 -39.55 -3.89 -51.17
C ARG A 139 -39.13 -4.32 -52.59
N ALA A 140 -38.59 -5.53 -52.74
CA ALA A 140 -38.32 -6.15 -54.03
C ALA A 140 -39.36 -7.25 -54.29
#